data_AF-Q1PQ47-F1
#
_entry.id   AF-Q1PQ47-F1
#
_cell.length_a   1.000
_cell.length_b   1.000
_cell.length_c   1.000
_cell.angle_alpha   90.00
_cell.angle_beta   90.00
_cell.angle_gamma   90.00
#
_symmetry.space_group_name_H-M   'P 1'
#
loop_
_entity.id
_entity.type
_entity.pdbx_description
1 polymer ?
#
loop_
_entity_poly.entity_id
_entity_poly.type
_entity_poly.pdbx_seq_one_letter_code
_entity_poly.pdbx_strand_id
1 'polypeptide(L)'
;SWMQLITKHRASCCLVKSRDLHWGLLATKDHKDISLSSLRMLLVADGANPWSLSSCDQFLNVFQAKGLRSDAICPCASSSEVFTVSLRRPGRGSCGFSQSATGRGVLSMAALSHGVVRVDSEDSLTSLTLQDCGQVMPAAQMVVVRSEGAPVLCKTDQVGEICVTSGSTSASYFGLDGMTNSTFKVQPILEDFDQTKEGSGTGTGTGTGTGTGTGSVGIITKPIGDEYYVRSGLLGFLGPGGLVFVCGSRDGLMTVTGRKHNADDIIATVLAVEPMRFIYRGRIAVFSIKVLRDERVCVIAEQRPDCSEEESFQWMSRVLQAVDSIHQVGIYCLALVPPNHLPK
;
A
#
# COMPACT_ATOMS: atom_id res chain seq x y z
N SER A 1 3.49 8.04 28.60
CA SER A 1 2.90 7.65 27.30
C SER A 1 2.50 8.89 26.50
N TRP A 2 2.57 8.86 25.15
CA TRP A 2 2.18 9.99 24.28
C TRP A 2 0.74 10.48 24.53
N MET A 3 -0.17 9.57 24.89
CA MET A 3 -1.57 9.89 25.22
C MET A 3 -1.72 10.75 26.49
N GLN A 4 -0.81 10.60 27.46
CA GLN A 4 -0.81 11.46 28.65
C GLN A 4 -0.39 12.89 28.29
N LEU A 5 0.51 13.05 27.31
CA LEU A 5 0.88 14.38 26.82
C LEU A 5 -0.30 15.05 26.13
N ILE A 6 -1.13 14.30 25.39
CA ILE A 6 -2.39 14.83 24.83
C ILE A 6 -3.30 15.33 25.93
N THR A 7 -3.51 14.53 26.98
CA THR A 7 -4.37 14.90 28.11
C THR A 7 -3.84 16.14 28.84
N LYS A 8 -2.54 16.14 29.16
CA LYS A 8 -1.85 17.21 29.90
C LYS A 8 -1.83 18.53 29.15
N HIS A 9 -1.54 18.49 27.86
CA HIS A 9 -1.38 19.70 27.03
C HIS A 9 -2.62 20.05 26.21
N ARG A 10 -3.69 19.25 26.31
CA ARG A 10 -4.90 19.38 25.48
C ARG A 10 -4.57 19.47 23.99
N ALA A 11 -3.67 18.61 23.53
CA ALA A 11 -3.22 18.62 22.14
C ALA A 11 -4.42 18.41 21.19
N SER A 12 -4.47 19.19 20.12
CA SER A 12 -5.51 19.13 19.08
C SER A 12 -5.15 18.22 17.91
N CYS A 13 -3.85 18.08 17.63
CA CYS A 13 -3.32 17.24 16.57
C CYS A 13 -2.26 16.29 17.14
N CYS A 14 -2.23 15.05 16.65
CA CYS A 14 -1.20 14.08 16.99
C CYS A 14 -0.81 13.29 15.74
N LEU A 15 0.48 13.02 15.60
CA LEU A 15 1.04 12.21 14.52
C LEU A 15 1.55 10.90 15.12
N VAL A 16 1.11 9.78 14.54
CA VAL A 16 1.41 8.43 15.02
C VAL A 16 1.58 7.47 13.84
N LYS A 17 2.24 6.35 14.10
CA LYS A 17 2.16 5.15 13.27
C LYS A 17 1.09 4.21 13.81
N SER A 18 0.58 3.29 13.00
CA SER A 18 -0.35 2.26 13.47
C SER A 18 0.21 1.41 14.61
N ARG A 19 1.53 1.19 14.60
CA ARG A 19 2.25 0.54 15.69
C ARG A 19 2.06 1.27 17.02
N ASP A 20 2.08 2.61 17.03
CA ASP A 20 1.91 3.41 18.25
C ASP A 20 0.48 3.33 18.78
N LEU A 21 -0.52 3.22 17.90
CA LEU A 21 -1.91 2.96 18.27
C LEU A 21 -2.05 1.60 18.94
N HIS A 22 -1.42 0.57 18.36
CA HIS A 22 -1.43 -0.77 18.90
C HIS A 22 -0.79 -0.83 20.30
N TRP A 23 0.39 -0.22 20.50
CA TRP A 23 1.01 -0.15 21.82
C TRP A 23 0.24 0.75 22.78
N GLY A 24 -0.44 1.78 22.27
CA GLY A 24 -1.35 2.63 23.05
C GLY A 24 -2.48 1.82 23.69
N LEU A 25 -3.08 0.88 22.96
CA LEU A 25 -4.09 -0.02 23.49
C LEU A 25 -3.57 -0.83 24.68
N LEU A 26 -2.37 -1.42 24.57
CA LEU A 26 -1.77 -2.22 25.62
C LEU A 26 -1.42 -1.39 26.87
N ALA A 27 -0.86 -0.20 26.66
CA ALA A 27 -0.50 0.73 27.73
C ALA A 27 -1.72 1.34 28.46
N THR A 28 -2.93 1.18 27.93
CA THR A 28 -4.16 1.69 28.56
C THR A 28 -4.45 0.99 29.89
N LYS A 29 -4.00 -0.27 30.05
CA LYS A 29 -4.17 -1.03 31.29
C LYS A 29 -3.48 -0.35 32.49
N ASP A 30 -2.38 0.33 32.23
CA ASP A 30 -1.54 0.94 33.27
C ASP A 30 -1.91 2.41 33.55
N HIS A 31 -2.77 3.02 32.72
CA HIS A 31 -3.06 4.45 32.76
C HIS A 31 -4.56 4.75 32.60
N LYS A 32 -5.23 4.96 33.74
CA LYS A 32 -6.69 5.20 33.78
C LYS A 32 -7.06 6.64 33.38
N ASP A 33 -6.25 7.64 33.74
CA ASP A 33 -6.55 9.06 33.57
C ASP A 33 -6.11 9.62 32.19
N ILE A 34 -6.68 9.07 31.11
CA ILE A 34 -6.45 9.54 29.74
C ILE A 34 -7.73 10.15 29.19
N SER A 35 -7.67 11.38 28.68
CA SER A 35 -8.73 12.01 27.90
C SER A 35 -8.20 12.43 26.53
N LEU A 36 -8.89 11.99 25.47
CA LEU A 36 -8.61 12.35 24.08
C LEU A 36 -9.65 13.32 23.51
N SER A 37 -10.47 13.94 24.38
CA SER A 37 -11.50 14.91 23.99
C SER A 37 -10.97 16.16 23.27
N SER A 38 -9.73 16.56 23.52
CA SER A 38 -9.09 17.68 22.82
C SER A 38 -8.69 17.34 21.38
N LEU A 39 -8.54 16.06 21.07
CA LEU A 39 -7.94 15.60 19.83
C LEU A 39 -8.95 15.72 18.67
N ARG A 40 -8.60 16.56 17.69
CA ARG A 40 -9.39 16.80 16.47
C ARG A 40 -8.86 16.02 15.28
N MET A 41 -7.55 15.73 15.27
CA MET A 41 -6.88 15.07 14.17
C MET A 41 -5.80 14.13 14.71
N LEU A 42 -5.90 12.85 14.36
CA LEU A 42 -4.93 11.81 14.62
C LEU A 42 -4.39 11.31 13.29
N LEU A 43 -3.26 11.87 12.88
CA LEU A 43 -2.60 11.55 11.62
C LEU A 43 -1.91 10.19 11.74
N VAL A 44 -2.28 9.25 10.88
CA VAL A 44 -1.68 7.91 10.80
C VAL A 44 -0.75 7.86 9.59
N ALA A 45 0.56 7.94 9.84
CA ALA A 45 1.60 8.10 8.82
C ALA A 45 2.47 6.83 8.67
N ASP A 46 1.83 5.75 8.21
CA ASP A 46 2.49 4.46 7.98
C ASP A 46 3.18 4.36 6.60
N GLY A 47 2.92 5.31 5.69
CA GLY A 47 3.45 5.28 4.32
C GLY A 47 2.64 4.35 3.39
N ALA A 48 2.63 3.05 3.67
CA ALA A 48 1.90 2.00 2.94
C ALA A 48 1.12 1.11 3.92
N ASN A 49 -0.11 0.67 3.58
CA ASN A 49 -1.06 0.43 4.68
C ASN A 49 -2.12 -0.68 4.53
N PRO A 50 -1.77 -1.93 4.86
CA PRO A 50 -2.73 -2.98 5.21
C PRO A 50 -2.98 -3.10 6.73
N TRP A 51 -2.08 -2.59 7.59
CA TRP A 51 -2.08 -2.87 9.04
C TRP A 51 -2.72 -1.83 9.94
N SER A 52 -2.80 -0.58 9.47
CA SER A 52 -3.38 0.47 10.29
C SER A 52 -4.84 0.17 10.60
N LEU A 53 -5.58 -0.51 9.73
CA LEU A 53 -7.04 -0.59 9.83
C LEU A 53 -7.48 -1.27 11.11
N SER A 54 -6.99 -2.48 11.35
CA SER A 54 -7.32 -3.22 12.57
C SER A 54 -6.87 -2.47 13.83
N SER A 55 -5.69 -1.83 13.79
CA SER A 55 -5.16 -1.06 14.91
C SER A 55 -5.96 0.23 15.17
N CYS A 56 -6.38 0.92 14.11
CA CYS A 56 -7.20 2.12 14.14
C CYS A 56 -8.59 1.82 14.69
N ASP A 57 -9.23 0.74 14.23
CA ASP A 57 -10.56 0.33 14.67
C ASP A 57 -10.54 -0.06 16.15
N GLN A 58 -9.57 -0.88 16.56
CA GLN A 58 -9.42 -1.25 17.96
C GLN A 58 -9.14 -0.03 18.84
N PHE A 59 -8.26 0.87 18.39
CA PHE A 59 -7.96 2.12 19.10
C PHE A 59 -9.19 3.00 19.23
N LEU A 60 -9.95 3.19 18.14
CA LEU A 60 -11.16 3.98 18.16
C LEU A 60 -12.19 3.40 19.14
N ASN A 61 -12.45 2.10 19.07
CA ASN A 61 -13.42 1.41 19.92
C ASN A 61 -13.10 1.57 21.42
N VAL A 62 -11.83 1.49 21.81
CA VAL A 62 -11.41 1.62 23.22
C VAL A 62 -11.44 3.08 23.69
N PHE A 63 -10.99 4.01 22.87
CA PHE A 63 -10.80 5.40 23.28
C PHE A 63 -11.98 6.33 22.98
N GLN A 64 -13.02 5.85 22.30
CA GLN A 64 -14.26 6.58 22.12
C GLN A 64 -14.88 6.99 23.46
N ALA A 65 -14.90 6.09 24.44
CA ALA A 65 -15.36 6.38 25.81
C ALA A 65 -14.49 7.42 26.53
N LYS A 66 -13.25 7.63 26.07
CA LYS A 66 -12.30 8.63 26.60
C LYS A 66 -12.33 9.95 25.81
N GLY A 67 -13.33 10.14 24.95
CA GLY A 67 -13.58 11.39 24.20
C GLY A 67 -12.98 11.45 22.80
N LEU A 68 -12.38 10.37 22.30
CA LEU A 68 -11.90 10.32 20.91
C LEU A 68 -13.09 10.32 19.94
N ARG A 69 -13.08 11.22 18.96
CA ARG A 69 -14.11 11.28 17.92
C ARG A 69 -13.87 10.22 16.84
N SER A 70 -14.94 9.66 16.29
CA SER A 70 -14.88 8.68 15.19
C SER A 70 -14.27 9.23 13.90
N ASP A 71 -14.36 10.54 13.68
CA ASP A 71 -13.79 11.22 12.52
C ASP A 71 -12.38 11.78 12.76
N ALA A 72 -11.79 11.56 13.95
CA ALA A 72 -10.47 12.08 14.26
C ALA A 72 -9.34 11.31 13.56
N ILE A 73 -9.53 10.04 13.20
CA ILE A 73 -8.50 9.22 12.56
C ILE A 73 -8.33 9.62 11.10
N CYS A 74 -7.10 9.99 10.74
CA CYS A 74 -6.76 10.58 9.46
C CYS A 74 -5.55 9.85 8.85
N PRO A 75 -5.77 8.75 8.12
CA PRO A 75 -4.72 8.13 7.32
C PRO A 75 -4.19 9.11 6.28
N CYS A 76 -2.87 9.11 6.09
CA CYS A 76 -2.21 9.89 5.05
C CYS A 76 -1.24 9.03 4.24
N ALA A 77 -1.12 9.36 2.96
CA ALA A 77 -0.10 8.79 2.08
C ALA A 77 1.06 9.79 1.98
N SER A 78 2.26 9.34 2.29
CA SER A 78 3.47 10.17 2.23
C SER A 78 4.73 9.36 1.97
N SER A 79 5.71 9.97 1.30
CA SER A 79 7.06 9.42 1.13
C SER A 79 8.11 10.52 1.32
N SER A 80 9.39 10.16 1.37
CA SER A 80 10.51 11.10 1.45
C SER A 80 10.61 12.00 0.21
N GLU A 81 10.28 11.47 -0.96
CA GLU A 81 10.48 12.12 -2.25
C GLU A 81 9.41 13.18 -2.52
N VAL A 82 8.15 12.88 -2.15
CA VAL A 82 6.98 13.71 -2.47
C VAL A 82 6.37 14.40 -1.24
N PHE A 83 6.88 14.12 -0.05
CA PHE A 83 6.27 14.49 1.24
C PHE A 83 4.82 13.99 1.31
N THR A 84 3.82 14.85 1.55
CA THR A 84 2.42 14.44 1.67
C THR A 84 1.72 14.38 0.31
N VAL A 85 1.30 13.18 -0.09
CA VAL A 85 0.51 12.95 -1.32
C VAL A 85 -0.96 13.28 -1.07
N SER A 86 -1.54 12.67 -0.04
CA SER A 86 -2.96 12.77 0.29
C SER A 86 -3.18 12.65 1.79
N LEU A 87 -4.27 13.26 2.25
CA LEU A 87 -4.67 13.24 3.65
C LEU A 87 -6.19 13.13 3.77
N ARG A 88 -6.67 12.14 4.53
CA ARG A 88 -8.06 12.06 4.96
C ARG A 88 -8.31 13.15 6.02
N ARG A 89 -9.34 13.98 5.81
CA ARG A 89 -9.64 15.12 6.69
C ARG A 89 -10.83 14.83 7.60
N PRO A 90 -10.80 15.21 8.89
CA PRO A 90 -11.96 15.15 9.77
C PRO A 90 -13.08 16.06 9.26
N GLY A 91 -14.32 15.57 9.24
CA GLY A 91 -15.53 16.39 9.12
C GLY A 91 -15.71 17.24 7.85
N ARG A 92 -14.95 17.02 6.75
CA ARG A 92 -15.14 17.73 5.48
C ARG A 92 -15.14 16.77 4.28
N GLY A 93 -16.32 16.50 3.73
CA GLY A 93 -16.49 16.13 2.33
C GLY A 93 -16.97 17.35 1.55
N SER A 94 -16.26 17.77 0.50
CA SER A 94 -16.65 18.93 -0.35
C SER A 94 -17.89 18.67 -1.21
N CYS A 95 -18.41 17.44 -1.18
CA CYS A 95 -19.59 16.96 -1.88
C CYS A 95 -20.21 15.93 -0.95
N GLY A 96 -21.29 16.29 -0.28
CA GLY A 96 -21.81 15.55 0.87
C GLY A 96 -21.98 14.06 0.59
N PHE A 97 -21.38 13.22 1.45
CA PHE A 97 -21.94 11.92 1.82
C PHE A 97 -21.45 11.47 3.20
N SER A 98 -22.46 11.08 3.99
CA SER A 98 -22.56 10.12 5.10
C SER A 98 -21.45 9.99 6.15
N GLN A 99 -21.91 10.11 7.40
CA GLN A 99 -21.27 9.74 8.66
C GLN A 99 -20.80 8.26 8.73
N SER A 100 -21.10 7.44 7.71
CA SER A 100 -20.80 6.01 7.61
C SER A 100 -19.87 5.62 6.43
N ALA A 101 -19.44 6.54 5.58
CA ALA A 101 -18.55 6.20 4.46
C ALA A 101 -17.10 6.15 4.94
N THR A 102 -16.70 5.02 5.51
CA THR A 102 -15.31 4.73 5.85
C THR A 102 -14.39 4.70 4.63
N GLY A 103 -14.86 4.94 3.40
CA GLY A 103 -14.01 4.95 2.19
C GLY A 103 -13.17 3.67 2.06
N ARG A 104 -13.65 2.56 2.64
CA ARG A 104 -13.00 1.26 2.58
C ARG A 104 -13.30 0.61 1.24
N GLY A 105 -12.28 0.00 0.67
CA GLY A 105 -12.39 -0.86 -0.49
C GLY A 105 -11.98 -2.27 -0.10
N VAL A 106 -12.82 -3.26 -0.39
CA VAL A 106 -12.51 -4.68 -0.18
C VAL A 106 -12.10 -5.25 -1.53
N LEU A 107 -10.87 -5.71 -1.63
CA LEU A 107 -10.23 -6.09 -2.89
C LEU A 107 -9.75 -7.54 -2.88
N SER A 108 -9.77 -8.19 -4.04
CA SER A 108 -9.23 -9.54 -4.18
C SER A 108 -7.69 -9.52 -4.21
N MET A 109 -7.04 -10.22 -3.27
CA MET A 109 -5.57 -10.36 -3.28
C MET A 109 -5.06 -11.06 -4.53
N ALA A 110 -5.83 -12.00 -5.09
CA ALA A 110 -5.49 -12.66 -6.35
C ALA A 110 -5.41 -11.65 -7.50
N ALA A 111 -6.38 -10.74 -7.63
CA ALA A 111 -6.36 -9.71 -8.66
C ALA A 111 -5.22 -8.69 -8.43
N LEU A 112 -5.01 -8.28 -7.18
CA LEU A 112 -3.91 -7.38 -6.81
C LEU A 112 -2.54 -7.99 -7.16
N SER A 113 -2.39 -9.31 -7.06
CA SER A 113 -1.15 -10.00 -7.46
C SER A 113 -0.84 -9.90 -8.95
N HIS A 114 -1.84 -9.61 -9.78
CA HIS A 114 -1.69 -9.28 -11.21
C HIS A 114 -1.67 -7.77 -11.49
N GLY A 115 -1.68 -6.93 -10.45
CA GLY A 115 -1.72 -5.48 -10.56
C GLY A 115 -3.08 -4.93 -10.99
N VAL A 116 -4.16 -5.66 -10.74
CA VAL A 116 -5.53 -5.26 -11.12
C VAL A 116 -6.38 -5.10 -9.86
N VAL A 117 -7.17 -4.04 -9.83
CA VAL A 117 -8.12 -3.74 -8.77
C VAL A 117 -9.44 -4.44 -9.08
N ARG A 118 -9.81 -5.41 -8.26
CA ARG A 118 -11.12 -6.07 -8.32
C ARG A 118 -11.74 -6.10 -6.94
N VAL A 119 -12.99 -5.65 -6.85
CA VAL A 119 -13.77 -5.69 -5.62
C VAL A 119 -14.09 -7.14 -5.27
N ASP A 120 -14.01 -7.46 -3.99
CA ASP A 120 -14.32 -8.77 -3.43
C ASP A 120 -15.32 -8.63 -2.27
N SER A 121 -15.86 -9.76 -1.80
CA SER A 121 -16.74 -9.81 -0.61
C SER A 121 -15.93 -9.82 0.69
N GLU A 122 -16.44 -9.16 1.74
CA GLU A 122 -15.79 -9.07 3.07
C GLU A 122 -15.54 -10.42 3.75
N ASP A 123 -16.33 -11.45 3.42
CA ASP A 123 -16.24 -12.77 4.05
C ASP A 123 -15.13 -13.67 3.46
N SER A 124 -14.44 -13.22 2.42
CA SER A 124 -13.38 -14.01 1.77
C SER A 124 -12.06 -13.87 2.53
N LEU A 125 -11.44 -15.01 2.88
CA LEU A 125 -10.10 -15.08 3.47
C LEU A 125 -9.00 -14.56 2.51
N THR A 126 -9.31 -14.44 1.23
CA THR A 126 -8.41 -13.90 0.19
C THR A 126 -8.73 -12.45 -0.18
N SER A 127 -9.61 -11.79 0.59
CA SER A 127 -9.89 -10.36 0.45
C SER A 127 -8.96 -9.52 1.32
N LEU A 128 -8.59 -8.36 0.79
CA LEU A 128 -7.83 -7.32 1.46
C LEU A 128 -8.71 -6.08 1.59
N THR A 129 -8.94 -5.64 2.83
CA THR A 129 -9.61 -4.36 3.08
C THR A 129 -8.57 -3.25 3.08
N LEU A 130 -8.77 -2.25 2.24
CA LEU A 130 -7.96 -1.04 2.16
C LEU A 130 -8.76 0.18 2.61
N GLN A 131 -8.07 1.14 3.21
CA GLN A 131 -8.60 2.42 3.64
C GLN A 131 -8.09 3.51 2.73
N ASP A 132 -8.97 4.41 2.28
CA ASP A 132 -8.53 5.59 1.56
C ASP A 132 -7.66 6.50 2.44
N CYS A 133 -6.67 7.13 1.81
CA CYS A 133 -5.86 8.19 2.38
C CYS A 133 -6.44 9.58 2.12
N GLY A 134 -7.73 9.68 1.77
CA GLY A 134 -8.39 10.92 1.38
C GLY A 134 -8.05 11.38 -0.03
N GLN A 135 -8.17 12.69 -0.27
CA GLN A 135 -7.90 13.31 -1.56
C GLN A 135 -6.47 13.85 -1.63
N VAL A 136 -5.97 13.98 -2.87
CA VAL A 136 -4.68 14.62 -3.18
C VAL A 136 -4.60 16.01 -2.55
N MET A 137 -3.40 16.41 -2.12
CA MET A 137 -3.17 17.72 -1.52
C MET A 137 -3.53 18.86 -2.50
N PRO A 138 -4.07 20.00 -2.01
CA PRO A 138 -4.34 21.16 -2.86
C PRO A 138 -3.06 21.63 -3.57
N ALA A 139 -3.19 22.08 -4.81
CA ALA A 139 -2.09 22.49 -5.68
C ALA A 139 -1.08 21.38 -6.06
N ALA A 140 -1.33 20.12 -5.67
CA ALA A 140 -0.61 18.97 -6.19
C ALA A 140 -1.45 18.26 -7.26
N GLN A 141 -0.76 17.69 -8.26
CA GLN A 141 -1.36 16.77 -9.22
C GLN A 141 -0.76 15.38 -9.02
N MET A 142 -1.60 14.36 -9.09
CA MET A 142 -1.22 12.98 -8.88
C MET A 142 -1.63 12.15 -10.09
N VAL A 143 -0.73 11.27 -10.52
CA VAL A 143 -1.01 10.25 -11.52
C VAL A 143 -0.50 8.89 -11.04
N VAL A 144 -1.01 7.83 -11.63
CA VAL A 144 -0.59 6.45 -11.35
C VAL A 144 0.04 5.91 -12.62
N VAL A 145 1.29 5.46 -12.54
CA VAL A 145 2.05 4.92 -13.67
C VAL A 145 2.49 3.49 -13.41
N ARG A 146 2.84 2.76 -14.47
CA ARG A 146 3.41 1.42 -14.35
C ARG A 146 4.67 1.46 -13.45
N SER A 147 4.73 0.52 -12.51
CA SER A 147 5.84 0.41 -11.55
C SER A 147 7.15 0.00 -12.21
N GLU A 148 7.08 -0.76 -13.31
CA GLU A 148 8.22 -1.29 -14.05
C GLU A 148 8.21 -0.80 -15.50
N GLY A 149 9.40 -0.51 -16.02
CA GLY A 149 9.58 -0.05 -17.39
C GLY A 149 9.21 1.42 -17.61
N ALA A 150 8.69 1.72 -18.81
CA ALA A 150 8.28 3.08 -19.17
C ALA A 150 7.14 3.60 -18.27
N PRO A 151 7.12 4.91 -17.93
CA PRO A 151 6.12 5.52 -17.04
C PRO A 151 4.76 5.70 -17.74
N VAL A 152 4.17 4.61 -18.20
CA VAL A 152 2.87 4.59 -18.84
C VAL A 152 1.78 4.75 -17.79
N LEU A 153 0.80 5.61 -18.06
CA LEU A 153 -0.36 5.77 -17.19
C LEU A 153 -1.13 4.47 -17.02
N CYS A 154 -1.44 4.15 -15.78
CA CYS A 154 -2.31 3.03 -15.44
C CYS A 154 -3.76 3.35 -15.79
N LYS A 155 -4.50 2.31 -16.19
CA LYS A 155 -5.96 2.38 -16.29
C LYS A 155 -6.58 2.48 -14.89
N THR A 156 -7.84 2.91 -14.81
CA THR A 156 -8.55 3.10 -13.53
C THR A 156 -8.61 1.84 -12.67
N ASP A 157 -8.60 0.66 -13.29
CA ASP A 157 -8.63 -0.65 -12.61
C ASP A 157 -7.24 -1.26 -12.41
N GLN A 158 -6.16 -0.48 -12.59
CA GLN A 158 -4.79 -0.96 -12.46
C GLN A 158 -4.07 -0.31 -11.28
N VAL A 159 -3.28 -1.12 -10.59
CA VAL A 159 -2.36 -0.67 -9.56
C VAL A 159 -1.05 -0.25 -10.21
N GLY A 160 -0.55 0.91 -9.82
CA GLY A 160 0.74 1.41 -10.25
C GLY A 160 1.46 2.18 -9.17
N GLU A 161 2.61 2.74 -9.53
CA GLU A 161 3.32 3.68 -8.68
C GLU A 161 2.68 5.06 -8.75
N ILE A 162 2.44 5.64 -7.58
CA ILE A 162 1.93 6.99 -7.44
C ILE A 162 3.05 7.97 -7.75
N CYS A 163 2.80 8.87 -8.71
CA CYS A 163 3.68 9.96 -9.06
C CYS A 163 2.98 11.30 -8.79
N VAL A 164 3.71 12.26 -8.24
CA VAL A 164 3.17 13.55 -7.83
C VAL A 164 4.01 14.67 -8.43
N THR A 165 3.34 15.71 -8.91
CA THR A 165 3.94 17.03 -9.16
C THR A 165 3.30 18.04 -8.23
N SER A 166 4.14 18.80 -7.52
CA SER A 166 3.72 19.80 -6.53
C SER A 166 4.90 20.72 -6.24
N GLY A 167 4.63 21.97 -5.86
CA GLY A 167 5.66 22.88 -5.34
C GLY A 167 6.29 22.41 -4.02
N SER A 168 5.75 21.35 -3.40
CA SER A 168 6.26 20.74 -2.18
C SER A 168 7.13 19.51 -2.40
N THR A 169 7.25 18.95 -3.61
CA THR A 169 8.08 17.74 -3.81
C THR A 169 9.56 18.06 -3.69
N SER A 170 10.36 17.07 -3.30
CA SER A 170 11.82 17.23 -3.31
C SER A 170 12.38 17.22 -4.74
N ALA A 171 13.63 17.65 -4.89
CA ALA A 171 14.23 17.91 -6.22
C ALA A 171 15.26 16.85 -6.66
N SER A 172 15.98 16.22 -5.73
CA SER A 172 17.09 15.33 -6.06
C SER A 172 17.59 14.53 -4.87
N TYR A 173 18.22 13.39 -5.14
CA TYR A 173 19.11 12.73 -4.20
C TYR A 173 20.52 13.30 -4.30
N PHE A 174 21.11 13.68 -3.17
CA PHE A 174 22.43 14.30 -3.13
C PHE A 174 23.51 13.33 -3.65
N GLY A 175 24.22 13.71 -4.71
CA GLY A 175 25.31 12.93 -5.31
C GLY A 175 24.88 11.70 -6.13
N LEU A 176 23.58 11.53 -6.39
CA LEU A 176 23.03 10.36 -7.10
C LEU A 176 22.20 10.80 -8.31
N ASP A 177 22.85 11.36 -9.33
CA ASP A 177 22.20 11.91 -10.53
C ASP A 177 21.37 10.87 -11.31
N GLY A 178 21.87 9.63 -11.38
CA GLY A 178 21.18 8.52 -12.05
C GLY A 178 19.83 8.21 -11.38
N MET A 179 19.83 8.06 -10.06
CA MET A 179 18.59 7.86 -9.28
C MET A 179 17.71 9.11 -9.29
N THR A 180 18.33 10.29 -9.34
CA THR A 180 17.61 11.55 -9.38
C THR A 180 16.80 11.67 -10.67
N ASN A 181 17.41 11.40 -11.81
CA ASN A 181 16.72 11.48 -13.10
C ASN A 181 15.60 10.45 -13.22
N SER A 182 15.76 9.23 -12.67
CA SER A 182 14.72 8.21 -12.71
C SER A 182 13.56 8.47 -11.75
N THR A 183 13.81 9.18 -10.64
CA THR A 183 12.82 9.40 -9.58
C THR A 183 12.12 10.75 -9.69
N PHE A 184 12.84 11.84 -9.96
CA PHE A 184 12.33 13.22 -9.92
C PHE A 184 11.99 13.83 -11.28
N LYS A 185 12.39 13.18 -12.38
CA LYS A 185 12.16 13.68 -13.75
C LYS A 185 11.32 12.72 -14.58
N VAL A 186 10.21 12.27 -13.99
CA VAL A 186 9.31 11.32 -14.65
C VAL A 186 8.31 12.08 -15.50
N GLN A 187 8.23 11.73 -16.78
CA GLN A 187 7.23 12.28 -17.68
C GLN A 187 6.23 11.18 -18.02
N PRO A 188 5.00 11.21 -17.48
CA PRO A 188 4.01 10.17 -17.69
C PRO A 188 3.54 10.12 -19.14
N ILE A 189 3.33 8.91 -19.65
CA ILE A 189 3.02 8.64 -21.06
C ILE A 189 1.63 8.03 -21.19
N LEU A 190 0.86 8.46 -22.20
CA LEU A 190 -0.33 7.77 -22.68
C LEU A 190 0.07 6.75 -23.77
N GLU A 191 -0.38 5.51 -23.63
CA GLU A 191 -0.32 4.50 -24.69
C GLU A 191 -1.65 4.52 -25.45
N ASP A 192 -1.63 5.01 -26.69
CA ASP A 192 -2.76 4.92 -27.62
C ASP A 192 -2.47 3.85 -28.68
N PHE A 193 -3.49 3.07 -29.02
CA PHE A 193 -3.44 2.08 -30.10
C PHE A 193 -3.98 2.70 -31.38
N ASP A 194 -3.16 2.79 -32.42
CA ASP A 194 -3.61 3.26 -33.72
C ASP A 194 -4.54 2.21 -34.36
N GLN A 195 -5.84 2.48 -34.38
CA GLN A 195 -6.85 1.68 -35.08
C GLN A 195 -7.03 2.13 -36.53
N THR A 196 -5.97 2.44 -37.26
CA THR A 196 -6.09 2.70 -38.70
C THR A 196 -5.92 1.42 -39.51
N LYS A 197 -7.02 0.66 -39.65
CA LYS A 197 -7.46 -0.04 -40.89
C LYS A 197 -8.74 -0.85 -40.65
N GLU A 198 -9.88 -0.18 -40.53
CA GLU A 198 -11.16 -0.73 -41.02
C GLU A 198 -11.63 0.10 -42.22
N GLY A 199 -11.97 -0.60 -43.29
CA GLY A 199 -11.93 -0.08 -44.66
C GLY A 199 -13.09 0.83 -45.05
N SER A 200 -12.75 1.97 -45.65
CA SER A 200 -13.61 2.60 -46.66
C SER A 200 -13.44 1.84 -47.98
N GLY A 201 -14.23 0.78 -48.15
CA GLY A 201 -14.31 0.03 -49.40
C GLY A 201 -15.10 0.80 -50.45
N THR A 202 -14.41 1.29 -51.49
CA THR A 202 -14.95 1.40 -52.85
C THR A 202 -13.90 0.85 -53.81
N GLY A 203 -14.28 -0.20 -54.57
CA GLY A 203 -13.43 -0.96 -55.49
C GLY A 203 -12.79 -0.10 -56.60
N THR A 204 -11.87 -0.57 -57.43
CA THR A 204 -11.61 -1.92 -57.97
C THR A 204 -10.16 -1.96 -58.44
N GLY A 205 -9.43 -3.05 -58.20
CA GLY A 205 -8.08 -3.23 -58.76
C GLY A 205 -7.55 -4.62 -58.50
N THR A 206 -7.61 -5.47 -59.52
CA THR A 206 -7.02 -6.81 -59.56
C THR A 206 -5.50 -6.71 -59.47
N GLY A 207 -4.91 -7.26 -58.41
CA GLY A 207 -3.45 -7.37 -58.25
C GLY A 207 -3.12 -8.51 -57.30
N THR A 208 -2.64 -9.62 -57.87
CA THR A 208 -2.09 -10.77 -57.14
C THR A 208 -0.77 -10.38 -56.48
N GLY A 209 -0.76 -10.28 -55.16
CA GLY A 209 0.44 -10.09 -54.35
C GLY A 209 0.34 -10.93 -53.07
N THR A 210 1.21 -11.93 -52.94
CA THR A 210 1.33 -12.81 -51.78
C THR A 210 1.70 -12.02 -50.53
N GLY A 211 0.77 -11.94 -49.57
CA GLY A 211 0.95 -11.21 -48.31
C GLY A 211 1.56 -12.08 -47.21
N THR A 212 2.69 -11.62 -46.66
CA THR A 212 3.12 -11.92 -45.30
C THR A 212 3.42 -10.60 -44.60
N GLY A 213 2.35 -9.88 -44.24
CA GLY A 213 2.42 -8.67 -43.43
C GLY A 213 2.09 -9.02 -41.98
N THR A 214 3.09 -9.13 -41.12
CA THR A 214 2.91 -9.04 -39.67
C THR A 214 2.43 -7.62 -39.37
N GLY A 215 1.14 -7.45 -39.12
CA GLY A 215 0.58 -6.17 -38.70
C GLY A 215 1.14 -5.79 -37.33
N SER A 216 2.21 -5.01 -37.32
CA SER A 216 2.67 -4.31 -36.12
C SER A 216 1.64 -3.25 -35.79
N VAL A 217 0.82 -3.49 -34.77
CA VAL A 217 -0.01 -2.43 -34.17
C VAL A 217 0.97 -1.33 -33.72
N GLY A 218 0.89 -0.16 -34.35
CA GLY A 218 1.70 0.99 -33.96
C GLY A 218 1.22 1.50 -32.60
N ILE A 219 2.09 1.42 -31.58
CA ILE A 219 1.82 2.03 -30.28
C ILE A 219 2.32 3.48 -30.36
N ILE A 220 1.41 4.44 -30.24
CA ILE A 220 1.79 5.85 -30.14
C ILE A 220 1.95 6.17 -28.66
N THR A 221 3.16 6.55 -28.26
CA THR A 221 3.46 7.00 -26.91
C THR A 221 3.59 8.52 -26.90
N LYS A 222 2.72 9.20 -26.15
CA LYS A 222 2.76 10.65 -26.00
C LYS A 222 2.80 11.06 -24.53
N PRO A 223 3.72 11.96 -24.13
CA PRO A 223 3.66 12.57 -22.81
C PRO A 223 2.33 13.26 -22.54
N ILE A 224 1.85 13.19 -21.29
CA ILE A 224 0.59 13.85 -20.90
C ILE A 224 0.71 15.36 -20.76
N GLY A 225 1.94 15.87 -20.69
CA GLY A 225 2.28 17.28 -20.58
C GLY A 225 3.80 17.49 -20.48
N ASP A 226 4.20 18.73 -20.28
CA ASP A 226 5.61 19.15 -20.17
C ASP A 226 6.13 19.11 -18.72
N GLU A 227 5.23 18.93 -17.75
CA GLU A 227 5.57 18.87 -16.34
C GLU A 227 6.25 17.54 -15.97
N TYR A 228 7.25 17.64 -15.10
CA TYR A 228 7.86 16.48 -14.48
C TYR A 228 7.12 16.09 -13.20
N TYR A 229 7.06 14.79 -12.99
CA TYR A 229 6.52 14.16 -11.80
C TYR A 229 7.62 13.46 -11.03
N VAL A 230 7.37 13.31 -9.73
CA VAL A 230 8.24 12.59 -8.80
C VAL A 230 7.58 11.27 -8.41
N ARG A 231 8.31 10.16 -8.60
CA ARG A 231 7.93 8.83 -8.13
C ARG A 231 7.96 8.79 -6.60
N SER A 232 6.82 8.46 -5.99
CA SER A 232 6.70 8.42 -4.52
C SER A 232 7.19 7.11 -3.89
N GLY A 233 7.46 6.07 -4.69
CA GLY A 233 7.67 4.72 -4.15
C GLY A 233 6.42 4.06 -3.56
N LEU A 234 5.27 4.75 -3.50
CA LEU A 234 4.00 4.19 -3.05
C LEU A 234 3.27 3.53 -4.21
N LEU A 235 2.71 2.35 -3.96
CA LEU A 235 1.87 1.62 -4.91
C LEU A 235 0.40 1.81 -4.54
N GLY A 236 -0.42 2.13 -5.53
CA GLY A 236 -1.81 2.45 -5.31
C GLY A 236 -2.61 2.71 -6.57
N PHE A 237 -3.83 3.21 -6.37
CA PHE A 237 -4.76 3.54 -7.42
C PHE A 237 -5.70 4.68 -6.98
N LEU A 238 -6.38 5.30 -7.95
CA LEU A 238 -7.44 6.27 -7.70
C LEU A 238 -8.79 5.56 -7.63
N GLY A 239 -9.43 5.66 -6.48
CA GLY A 239 -10.79 5.15 -6.27
C GLY A 239 -11.87 6.18 -6.60
N PRO A 240 -13.15 5.80 -6.41
CA PRO A 240 -14.29 6.68 -6.63
C PRO A 240 -14.19 7.98 -5.81
N GLY A 241 -14.65 9.10 -6.38
CA GLY A 241 -14.63 10.41 -5.70
C GLY A 241 -13.24 11.04 -5.58
N GLY A 242 -12.24 10.54 -6.33
CA GLY A 242 -10.87 11.04 -6.30
C GLY A 242 -10.10 10.66 -5.02
N LEU A 243 -10.56 9.60 -4.35
CA LEU A 243 -9.91 9.08 -3.15
C LEU A 243 -8.66 8.27 -3.53
N VAL A 244 -7.57 8.49 -2.81
CA VAL A 244 -6.30 7.81 -3.03
C VAL A 244 -6.25 6.55 -2.17
N PHE A 245 -6.02 5.40 -2.80
CA PHE A 245 -5.80 4.13 -2.12
C PHE A 245 -4.34 3.73 -2.26
N VAL A 246 -3.67 3.47 -1.14
CA VAL A 246 -2.30 2.94 -1.10
C VAL A 246 -2.37 1.48 -0.67
N CYS A 247 -1.87 0.59 -1.52
CA CYS A 247 -1.87 -0.86 -1.29
C CYS A 247 -0.48 -1.43 -1.01
N GLY A 248 0.58 -0.61 -1.08
CA GLY A 248 1.94 -1.07 -0.81
C GLY A 248 3.00 -0.01 -1.10
N SER A 249 4.26 -0.42 -0.99
CA SER A 249 5.41 0.35 -1.46
C SER A 249 6.22 -0.49 -2.45
N ARG A 250 7.06 0.16 -3.25
CA ARG A 250 7.95 -0.53 -4.18
C ARG A 250 8.98 -1.39 -3.47
N ASP A 251 9.52 -0.90 -2.36
CA ASP A 251 10.52 -1.64 -1.57
C ASP A 251 9.91 -2.89 -0.90
N GLY A 252 8.60 -2.87 -0.61
CA GLY A 252 7.87 -4.00 -0.06
C GLY A 252 7.26 -4.95 -1.10
N LEU A 253 7.41 -4.68 -2.40
CA LEU A 253 6.80 -5.48 -3.45
C LEU A 253 7.76 -6.56 -3.95
N MET A 254 7.37 -7.83 -3.80
CA MET A 254 8.11 -8.99 -4.31
C MET A 254 7.46 -9.54 -5.57
N THR A 255 8.23 -10.11 -6.49
CA THR A 255 7.68 -10.74 -7.70
C THR A 255 8.09 -12.20 -7.78
N VAL A 256 7.18 -13.10 -7.42
CA VAL A 256 7.42 -14.55 -7.38
C VAL A 256 6.58 -15.22 -8.45
N THR A 257 7.19 -16.05 -9.31
CA THR A 257 6.50 -16.77 -10.40
C THR A 257 5.63 -15.86 -11.28
N GLY A 258 6.04 -14.59 -11.47
CA GLY A 258 5.32 -13.59 -12.27
C GLY A 258 4.12 -12.95 -11.59
N ARG A 259 3.87 -13.26 -10.30
CA ARG A 259 2.87 -12.60 -9.47
C ARG A 259 3.51 -11.67 -8.46
N LYS A 260 2.83 -10.57 -8.18
CA LYS A 260 3.26 -9.55 -7.23
C LYS A 260 2.71 -9.85 -5.85
N HIS A 261 3.56 -9.78 -4.84
CA HIS A 261 3.19 -10.02 -3.44
C HIS A 261 3.73 -8.88 -2.57
N ASN A 262 2.86 -8.23 -1.81
CA ASN A 262 3.30 -7.25 -0.84
C ASN A 262 3.78 -7.96 0.43
N ALA A 263 5.00 -7.65 0.86
CA ALA A 263 5.59 -8.17 2.10
C ALA A 263 4.69 -7.89 3.31
N ASP A 264 4.04 -6.72 3.38
CA ASP A 264 3.17 -6.36 4.49
C ASP A 264 1.93 -7.25 4.60
N ASP A 265 1.37 -7.69 3.46
CA ASP A 265 0.21 -8.59 3.43
C ASP A 265 0.59 -10.01 3.88
N ILE A 266 1.80 -10.46 3.52
CA ILE A 266 2.35 -11.73 4.01
C ILE A 266 2.64 -11.64 5.51
N ILE A 267 3.27 -10.55 5.97
CA ILE A 267 3.44 -10.27 7.41
C ILE A 267 2.07 -10.33 8.10
N ALA A 268 1.00 -9.89 7.43
CA ALA A 268 -0.36 -9.95 7.94
C ALA A 268 -0.94 -11.30 8.16
N THR A 269 -0.72 -12.16 7.19
CA THR A 269 -1.11 -13.55 7.34
C THR A 269 -0.29 -14.24 8.43
N VAL A 270 1.03 -14.03 8.48
CA VAL A 270 1.90 -14.66 9.49
C VAL A 270 1.52 -14.24 10.92
N LEU A 271 1.28 -12.95 11.15
CA LEU A 271 0.92 -12.43 12.48
C LEU A 271 -0.51 -12.78 12.90
N ALA A 272 -1.39 -13.15 11.96
CA ALA A 272 -2.73 -13.65 12.26
C ALA A 272 -2.72 -15.12 12.73
N VAL A 273 -1.66 -15.88 12.45
CA VAL A 273 -1.48 -17.24 12.94
C VAL A 273 -1.07 -17.21 14.42
N GLU A 274 -1.98 -17.60 15.30
CA GLU A 274 -1.84 -17.52 16.77
C GLU A 274 -1.38 -16.13 17.26
N PRO A 275 -2.24 -15.10 17.11
CA PRO A 275 -1.86 -13.71 17.33
C PRO A 275 -1.23 -13.49 18.70
N MET A 276 -0.06 -12.85 18.71
CA MET A 276 0.69 -12.47 19.91
C MET A 276 1.07 -13.63 20.85
N ARG A 277 0.95 -14.90 20.43
CA ARG A 277 1.41 -16.02 21.24
C ARG A 277 2.91 -16.27 21.02
N PHE A 278 3.35 -16.29 19.76
CA PHE A 278 4.73 -16.64 19.39
C PHE A 278 5.60 -15.45 19.02
N ILE A 279 5.10 -14.54 18.19
CA ILE A 279 5.88 -13.44 17.63
C ILE A 279 5.26 -12.09 18.03
N TYR A 280 6.10 -11.10 18.33
CA TYR A 280 5.63 -9.74 18.58
C TYR A 280 5.40 -9.00 17.26
N ARG A 281 4.41 -8.10 17.24
CA ARG A 281 4.20 -7.18 16.11
C ARG A 281 5.47 -6.36 15.86
N GLY A 282 5.88 -6.27 14.60
CA GLY A 282 7.08 -5.55 14.19
C GLY A 282 8.41 -6.26 14.47
N ARG A 283 8.38 -7.54 14.88
CA ARG A 283 9.57 -8.40 15.02
C ARG A 283 9.58 -9.51 13.98
N ILE A 284 9.34 -9.12 12.74
CA ILE A 284 9.26 -10.00 11.58
C ILE A 284 9.75 -9.24 10.36
N ALA A 285 10.47 -9.93 9.49
CA ALA A 285 10.90 -9.46 8.19
C ALA A 285 10.43 -10.47 7.13
N VAL A 286 9.84 -9.96 6.06
CA VAL A 286 9.48 -10.73 4.87
C VAL A 286 10.13 -10.06 3.68
N PHE A 287 10.84 -10.84 2.89
CA PHE A 287 11.54 -10.37 1.69
C PHE A 287 11.69 -11.53 0.71
N SER A 288 12.04 -11.21 -0.53
CA SER A 288 12.36 -12.23 -1.52
C SER A 288 13.86 -12.34 -1.75
N ILE A 289 14.33 -13.54 -2.06
CA ILE A 289 15.68 -13.78 -2.55
C ILE A 289 15.60 -14.43 -3.92
N LYS A 290 16.57 -14.11 -4.79
CA LYS A 290 16.66 -14.73 -6.10
C LYS A 290 17.32 -16.11 -5.98
N VAL A 291 16.56 -17.17 -6.25
CA VAL A 291 17.05 -18.55 -6.31
C VAL A 291 16.95 -19.02 -7.76
N LEU A 292 18.10 -19.28 -8.39
CA LEU A 292 18.20 -19.57 -9.82
C LEU A 292 17.64 -18.42 -10.68
N ARG A 293 16.48 -18.63 -11.30
CA ARG A 293 15.86 -17.69 -12.26
C ARG A 293 14.63 -16.98 -11.70
N ASP A 294 14.25 -17.29 -10.47
CA ASP A 294 12.99 -16.82 -9.90
C ASP A 294 13.19 -16.37 -8.46
N GLU A 295 12.29 -15.50 -7.99
CA GLU A 295 12.32 -15.05 -6.61
C GLU A 295 11.61 -16.05 -5.70
N ARG A 296 12.03 -16.08 -4.44
CA ARG A 296 11.51 -16.99 -3.42
C ARG A 296 11.29 -16.22 -2.14
N VAL A 297 10.12 -16.39 -1.53
CA VAL A 297 9.76 -15.68 -0.30
C VAL A 297 10.52 -16.28 0.89
N CYS A 298 11.15 -15.40 1.66
CA CYS A 298 11.76 -15.72 2.95
C CYS A 298 11.06 -14.95 4.07
N VAL A 299 10.89 -15.61 5.20
CA VAL A 299 10.29 -15.06 6.41
C VAL A 299 11.27 -15.28 7.55
N ILE A 300 11.60 -14.22 8.28
CA ILE A 300 12.38 -14.29 9.51
C ILE A 300 11.57 -13.63 10.61
N ALA A 301 11.36 -14.32 11.73
CA ALA A 301 10.63 -13.76 12.86
C ALA A 301 11.36 -13.98 14.18
N GLU A 302 11.30 -12.99 15.07
CA GLU A 302 11.81 -13.15 16.43
C GLU A 302 10.75 -13.85 17.28
N GLN A 303 11.09 -15.04 17.78
CA GLN A 303 10.22 -15.76 18.70
C GLN A 303 10.28 -15.15 20.10
N ARG A 304 9.20 -15.31 20.86
CA ARG A 304 9.18 -14.96 22.27
C ARG A 304 10.15 -15.84 23.09
N PRO A 305 10.64 -15.31 24.23
CA PRO A 305 11.31 -16.15 25.22
C PRO A 305 10.38 -17.32 25.61
N ASP A 306 11.00 -18.45 25.96
CA ASP A 306 10.33 -19.61 26.55
C ASP A 306 9.40 -20.42 25.62
N CYS A 307 9.49 -20.25 24.29
CA CYS A 307 8.83 -21.15 23.33
C CYS A 307 9.61 -22.46 23.18
N SER A 308 8.91 -23.61 23.25
CA SER A 308 9.52 -24.91 22.99
C SER A 308 9.75 -25.16 21.48
N GLU A 309 10.62 -26.11 21.14
CA GLU A 309 10.89 -26.48 19.74
C GLU A 309 9.65 -27.06 19.05
N GLU A 310 8.87 -27.87 19.76
CA GLU A 310 7.62 -28.46 19.23
C GLU A 310 6.60 -27.37 18.92
N GLU A 311 6.40 -26.45 19.85
CA GLU A 311 5.57 -25.25 19.69
C GLU A 311 5.99 -24.44 18.47
N SER A 312 7.29 -24.23 18.30
CA SER A 312 7.87 -23.50 17.18
C SER A 312 7.58 -24.20 15.84
N PHE A 313 7.78 -25.52 15.78
CA PHE A 313 7.53 -26.32 14.58
C PHE A 313 6.04 -26.34 14.18
N GLN A 314 5.14 -26.45 15.17
CA GLN A 314 3.70 -26.38 14.93
C GLN A 314 3.28 -25.01 14.40
N TRP A 315 3.78 -23.93 14.99
CA TRP A 315 3.50 -22.57 14.52
C TRP A 315 4.02 -22.36 13.10
N MET A 316 5.26 -22.75 12.82
CA MET A 316 5.86 -22.69 11.48
C MET A 316 5.00 -23.44 10.44
N SER A 317 4.53 -24.65 10.77
CA SER A 317 3.69 -25.45 9.87
C SER A 317 2.37 -24.76 9.54
N ARG A 318 1.72 -24.14 10.53
CA ARG A 318 0.47 -23.37 10.32
C ARG A 318 0.71 -22.11 9.48
N VAL A 319 1.84 -21.44 9.69
CA VAL A 319 2.25 -20.27 8.89
C VAL A 319 2.44 -20.65 7.42
N LEU A 320 3.15 -21.74 7.15
CA LEU A 320 3.34 -22.23 5.77
C LEU A 320 1.99 -22.51 5.09
N GLN A 321 1.08 -23.19 5.79
CA GLN A 321 -0.26 -23.50 5.27
C GLN A 321 -1.11 -22.23 5.05
N ALA A 322 -1.07 -21.27 5.98
CA ALA A 322 -1.85 -20.04 5.87
C ALA A 322 -1.38 -19.17 4.70
N VAL A 323 -0.05 -19.01 4.53
CA VAL A 323 0.50 -18.21 3.44
C VAL A 323 0.23 -18.86 2.08
N ASP A 324 0.40 -20.19 1.97
CA ASP A 324 0.06 -20.93 0.77
C ASP A 324 -1.44 -20.79 0.42
N SER A 325 -2.33 -21.00 1.39
CA SER A 325 -3.78 -20.91 1.17
C SER A 325 -4.24 -19.51 0.74
N ILE A 326 -3.73 -18.45 1.37
CA ILE A 326 -4.22 -17.08 1.18
C ILE A 326 -3.54 -16.38 -0.01
N HIS A 327 -2.22 -16.52 -0.12
CA HIS A 327 -1.40 -15.82 -1.14
C HIS A 327 -1.11 -16.70 -2.36
N GLN A 328 -1.38 -18.00 -2.27
CA GLN A 328 -1.08 -19.00 -3.32
C GLN A 328 0.42 -19.07 -3.63
N VAL A 329 1.27 -18.74 -2.66
CA VAL A 329 2.73 -18.70 -2.78
C VAL A 329 3.38 -19.48 -1.65
N GLY A 330 4.36 -20.33 -2.00
CA GLY A 330 5.14 -21.08 -1.03
C GLY A 330 6.24 -20.22 -0.40
N ILE A 331 6.41 -20.36 0.92
CA ILE A 331 7.58 -19.83 1.62
C ILE A 331 8.76 -20.79 1.39
N TYR A 332 9.87 -20.26 0.90
CA TYR A 332 11.08 -21.03 0.67
C TYR A 332 11.89 -21.24 1.94
N CYS A 333 11.96 -20.22 2.80
CA CYS A 333 12.65 -20.28 4.07
C CYS A 333 11.83 -19.55 5.14
N LEU A 334 11.55 -20.23 6.25
CA LEU A 334 10.99 -19.65 7.46
C LEU A 334 12.00 -19.90 8.59
N ALA A 335 12.56 -18.83 9.15
CA ALA A 335 13.53 -18.90 10.23
C ALA A 335 13.00 -18.19 11.47
N LEU A 336 13.14 -18.85 12.62
CA LEU A 336 12.90 -18.27 13.92
C LEU A 336 14.23 -17.91 14.57
N VAL A 337 14.34 -16.69 15.06
CA VAL A 337 15.53 -16.19 15.75
C VAL A 337 15.18 -15.75 17.17
N PRO A 338 16.14 -15.72 18.10
CA PRO A 338 15.88 -15.19 19.43
C PRO A 338 15.54 -13.69 19.39
N PRO A 339 14.93 -13.14 20.45
CA PRO A 339 14.63 -11.72 20.55
C PRO A 339 15.84 -10.81 20.26
N ASN A 340 15.61 -9.65 19.63
CA ASN A 340 16.62 -8.62 19.32
C ASN A 340 17.76 -9.03 18.37
N HIS A 341 17.50 -9.96 17.45
CA HIS A 341 18.44 -10.34 16.39
C HIS A 341 18.15 -9.67 15.05
N LEU A 342 16.91 -9.21 14.83
CA LEU A 342 16.59 -8.44 13.64
C LEU A 342 17.15 -7.01 13.74
N PRO A 343 17.66 -6.44 12.64
CA PRO A 343 18.01 -5.03 12.56
C PRO A 343 16.83 -4.14 12.98
N LYS A 344 17.13 -3.08 13.72
CA LYS A 344 16.14 -2.09 14.18
C LYS A 344 15.99 -0.96 13.18
#